data_AF-A0A7Y6PZ38-F1
#
_entry.id   AF-A0A7Y6PZ38-F1
#
_cell.length_a   1.000
_cell.length_b   1.000
_cell.length_c   1.000
_cell.angle_alpha   90.00
_cell.angle_beta   90.00
_cell.angle_gamma   90.00
#
_symmetry.space_group_name_H-M   'P 1'
#
loop_
_entity.id
_entity.type
_entity.pdbx_description
1 polymer ?
#
loop_
_entity_poly.entity_id
_entity_poly.type
_entity_poly.pdbx_seq_one_letter_code
_entity_poly.pdbx_strand_id
1 'polypeptide(L)'
;MTTALDRQKPISEDQKQTLVGLWLLKKLDLDPKEGGMELPVVLPSDLSPLDECLQQLAVEDYVAINAKKGRYELTKKGIAYLGDVIDEAQEMVDELEELELDEAIAELRERNLDLMRARFLWGWYEGEFDDLVLFQERRGVNPVERMWAFYLASDDFFRELAKDFS
;
A
#
# COMPACT_ATOMS: atom_id res chain seq x y z
N MET A 1 34.30 16.43 0.32
CA MET A 1 33.25 16.81 1.29
C MET A 1 32.02 16.03 0.90
N THR A 2 31.79 14.89 1.55
CA THR A 2 30.61 14.05 1.33
C THR A 2 29.50 14.65 2.16
N THR A 3 28.60 15.40 1.52
CA THR A 3 27.45 16.02 2.17
C THR A 3 26.58 14.92 2.76
N ALA A 4 26.18 15.11 4.02
CA ALA A 4 25.26 14.24 4.76
C ALA A 4 23.80 14.45 4.29
N LEU A 5 23.57 14.40 2.99
CA LEU A 5 22.25 14.42 2.35
C LEU A 5 22.06 13.06 1.67
N ASP A 6 20.85 12.51 1.74
CA ASP A 6 20.43 11.18 1.25
C ASP A 6 20.76 9.95 2.10
N ARG A 7 20.71 10.06 3.44
CA ARG A 7 20.20 8.90 4.20
C ARG A 7 18.70 9.04 4.33
N GLN A 8 17.99 8.48 3.36
CA GLN A 8 16.55 8.35 3.44
C GLN A 8 16.19 7.67 4.76
N LYS A 9 15.29 8.29 5.53
CA LYS A 9 14.86 7.74 6.80
C LYS A 9 14.12 6.42 6.50
N PRO A 10 14.47 5.30 7.15
CA PRO A 10 13.71 4.08 7.02
C PRO A 10 12.24 4.34 7.35
N ILE A 11 11.33 3.77 6.56
CA ILE A 11 9.89 3.87 6.79
C ILE A 11 9.57 3.36 8.21
N SER A 12 8.73 4.10 8.96
CA SER A 12 8.31 3.69 10.30
C SER A 12 7.24 2.60 10.26
N GLU A 13 7.07 1.85 11.34
CA GLU A 13 5.97 0.87 11.46
C GLU A 13 4.59 1.52 11.23
N ASP A 14 4.33 2.69 11.81
CA ASP A 14 3.08 3.43 11.61
C ASP A 14 2.83 3.76 10.13
N GLN A 15 3.88 4.13 9.38
CA GLN A 15 3.78 4.40 7.94
C GLN A 15 3.48 3.10 7.17
N LYS A 16 4.12 1.98 7.52
CA LYS A 16 3.84 0.67 6.91
C LYS A 16 2.39 0.27 7.16
N GLN A 17 1.93 0.33 8.40
CA GLN A 17 0.55 0.00 8.78
C GLN A 17 -0.46 0.85 8.00
N THR A 18 -0.18 2.14 7.84
CA THR A 18 -1.02 3.04 7.03
C THR A 18 -1.10 2.58 5.57
N LEU A 19 0.04 2.28 4.93
CA LEU A 19 0.08 1.87 3.52
C LEU A 19 -0.53 0.48 3.30
N VAL A 20 -0.27 -0.48 4.19
CA VAL A 20 -0.94 -1.79 4.18
C VAL A 20 -2.45 -1.63 4.39
N GLY A 21 -2.86 -0.70 5.26
CA GLY A 21 -4.26 -0.31 5.44
C GLY A 21 -4.92 0.16 4.14
N LEU A 22 -4.25 1.02 3.35
CA LEU A 22 -4.76 1.45 2.04
C LEU A 22 -4.95 0.29 1.06
N TRP A 23 -4.00 -0.66 1.04
CA TRP A 23 -4.14 -1.87 0.24
C TRP A 23 -5.38 -2.67 0.65
N LEU A 24 -5.60 -2.86 1.97
CA LEU A 24 -6.78 -3.55 2.50
C LEU A 24 -8.09 -2.84 2.13
N LEU A 25 -8.13 -1.51 2.20
CA LEU A 25 -9.32 -0.74 1.84
C LEU A 25 -9.70 -0.96 0.37
N LYS A 26 -8.73 -0.89 -0.56
CA LYS A 26 -8.95 -1.21 -1.98
C LYS A 26 -9.50 -2.61 -2.15
N LYS A 27 -8.91 -3.61 -1.47
CA LYS A 27 -9.37 -5.00 -1.58
C LYS A 27 -10.78 -5.22 -1.04
N LEU A 28 -11.19 -4.48 -0.02
CA LEU A 28 -12.56 -4.54 0.51
C LEU A 28 -13.60 -3.81 -0.36
N ASP A 29 -13.17 -2.84 -1.17
CA ASP A 29 -14.04 -2.07 -2.06
C ASP A 29 -14.39 -2.81 -3.35
N LEU A 30 -13.40 -3.50 -3.93
CA LEU A 30 -13.54 -4.18 -5.21
C LEU A 30 -14.41 -5.45 -5.13
N ASP A 31 -15.10 -5.77 -6.24
CA ASP A 31 -15.74 -7.08 -6.38
C ASP A 31 -14.65 -8.17 -6.46
N PRO A 32 -14.89 -9.38 -5.91
CA PRO A 32 -13.94 -10.48 -6.03
C PRO A 32 -13.50 -10.82 -7.47
N LYS A 33 -14.33 -10.56 -8.47
CA LYS A 33 -13.99 -10.74 -9.89
C LYS A 33 -13.00 -9.71 -10.43
N GLU A 34 -12.92 -8.56 -9.75
CA GLU A 34 -12.02 -7.45 -10.06
C GLU A 34 -10.79 -7.44 -9.14
N GLY A 35 -10.57 -8.53 -8.39
CA GLY A 35 -9.43 -8.68 -7.50
C GLY A 35 -9.68 -8.20 -6.08
N GLY A 36 -10.94 -7.96 -5.70
CA GLY A 36 -11.36 -7.73 -4.32
C GLY A 36 -11.28 -8.98 -3.44
N MET A 37 -11.36 -8.78 -2.13
CA MET A 37 -11.25 -9.83 -1.12
C MET A 37 -12.32 -9.69 -0.05
N GLU A 38 -12.96 -10.81 0.30
CA GLU A 38 -13.80 -10.89 1.48
C GLU A 38 -12.96 -11.33 2.68
N LEU A 39 -12.79 -10.43 3.67
CA LEU A 39 -11.97 -10.69 4.85
C LEU A 39 -12.84 -11.15 6.03
N PRO A 40 -12.77 -12.43 6.44
CA PRO A 40 -13.52 -12.91 7.59
C PRO A 40 -13.04 -12.23 8.88
N VAL A 41 -13.91 -12.18 9.90
CA VAL A 41 -13.55 -11.59 11.21
C VAL A 41 -12.36 -12.32 11.85
N VAL A 42 -12.30 -13.64 11.68
CA VAL A 42 -11.16 -14.47 12.07
C VAL A 42 -10.38 -14.78 10.81
N LEU A 43 -9.24 -14.13 10.64
CA LEU A 43 -8.39 -14.36 9.48
C LEU A 43 -7.79 -15.78 9.51
N PRO A 44 -7.64 -16.43 8.35
CA PRO A 44 -6.82 -17.62 8.24
C PRO A 44 -5.34 -17.28 8.50
N SER A 45 -4.54 -18.30 8.87
CA SER A 45 -3.15 -18.09 9.35
C SER A 45 -2.22 -17.45 8.33
N ASP A 46 -2.51 -17.59 7.04
CA ASP A 46 -1.79 -16.98 5.94
C ASP A 46 -2.06 -15.47 5.80
N LEU A 47 -3.14 -14.96 6.40
CA LEU A 47 -3.50 -13.53 6.42
C LEU A 47 -3.29 -12.86 7.79
N SER A 48 -2.78 -13.58 8.79
CA SER A 48 -2.60 -13.03 10.15
C SER A 48 -1.75 -11.76 10.25
N PRO A 49 -0.78 -11.45 9.36
CA PRO A 49 -0.08 -10.17 9.40
C PRO A 49 -1.00 -8.95 9.19
N LEU A 50 -2.20 -9.16 8.64
CA LEU A 50 -3.16 -8.11 8.36
C LEU A 50 -4.09 -7.83 9.56
N ASP A 51 -4.05 -8.65 10.61
CA ASP A 51 -4.93 -8.53 11.77
C ASP A 51 -4.81 -7.16 12.45
N GLU A 52 -3.57 -6.70 12.69
CA GLU A 52 -3.31 -5.41 13.34
C GLU A 52 -3.80 -4.24 12.48
N CYS A 53 -3.60 -4.32 11.15
CA CYS A 53 -4.08 -3.29 10.23
C CYS A 53 -5.62 -3.24 10.19
N LEU A 54 -6.31 -4.38 10.14
CA LEU A 54 -7.78 -4.41 10.18
C LEU A 54 -8.34 -3.89 11.52
N GLN A 55 -7.67 -4.20 12.62
CA GLN A 55 -8.05 -3.67 13.93
C GLN A 55 -7.90 -2.14 13.98
N GLN A 56 -6.79 -1.61 13.47
CA GLN A 56 -6.57 -0.16 13.42
C GLN A 56 -7.60 0.52 12.51
N LEU A 57 -7.85 0.00 11.31
CA LEU A 57 -8.89 0.51 10.42
C LEU A 57 -10.28 0.47 11.06
N ALA A 58 -10.57 -0.52 11.91
CA ALA A 58 -11.82 -0.60 12.66
C ALA A 58 -11.89 0.45 13.78
N VAL A 59 -10.79 0.66 14.51
CA VAL A 59 -10.68 1.74 15.52
C VAL A 59 -10.88 3.11 14.89
N GLU A 60 -10.36 3.30 13.67
CA GLU A 60 -10.49 4.54 12.90
C GLU A 60 -11.85 4.68 12.19
N ASP A 61 -12.77 3.71 12.35
CA ASP A 61 -14.10 3.67 11.73
C ASP A 61 -14.04 3.63 10.19
N TYR A 62 -12.98 3.12 9.58
CA TYR A 62 -12.90 2.89 8.13
C TYR A 62 -13.48 1.55 7.71
N VAL A 63 -13.40 0.54 8.58
CA VAL A 63 -14.05 -0.76 8.39
C VAL A 63 -14.92 -1.11 9.60
N ALA A 64 -15.91 -1.95 9.40
CA ALA A 64 -16.75 -2.49 10.46
C ALA A 64 -17.05 -3.97 10.25
N ILE A 65 -17.31 -4.68 11.35
CA ILE A 65 -17.71 -6.08 11.29
C ILE A 65 -19.19 -6.18 10.92
N ASN A 66 -19.47 -6.82 9.79
CA ASN A 66 -20.83 -7.27 9.47
C ASN A 66 -21.09 -8.60 10.19
N ALA A 67 -21.68 -8.53 11.38
CA ALA A 67 -21.95 -9.71 12.22
C ALA A 67 -22.84 -10.77 11.54
N LYS A 68 -23.69 -10.38 10.57
CA LYS A 68 -24.54 -11.33 9.84
C LYS A 68 -23.74 -12.13 8.82
N LYS A 69 -22.73 -11.52 8.20
CA LYS A 69 -21.89 -12.14 7.18
C LYS A 69 -20.57 -12.69 7.72
N GLY A 70 -20.19 -12.32 8.96
CA GLY A 70 -18.95 -12.78 9.59
C GLY A 70 -17.68 -12.23 8.93
N ARG A 71 -17.75 -11.03 8.36
CA ARG A 71 -16.64 -10.39 7.62
C ARG A 71 -16.55 -8.89 7.87
N TYR A 72 -15.38 -8.31 7.59
CA TYR A 72 -15.18 -6.87 7.54
C TYR A 72 -15.83 -6.29 6.27
N GLU A 73 -16.40 -5.09 6.40
CA GLU A 73 -16.92 -4.29 5.29
C GLU A 73 -16.53 -2.82 5.50
N LEU A 74 -16.35 -2.07 4.41
CA LEU A 74 -16.08 -0.64 4.48
C LEU A 74 -17.26 0.10 5.12
N THR A 75 -16.95 1.07 5.96
CA THR A 75 -17.94 2.04 6.43
C THR A 75 -18.12 3.14 5.38
N LYS A 76 -19.10 4.03 5.57
CA LYS A 76 -19.21 5.24 4.76
C LYS A 76 -17.97 6.14 4.86
N LYS A 77 -17.35 6.17 6.04
CA LYS A 77 -16.12 6.94 6.28
C LYS A 77 -14.94 6.29 5.54
N GLY A 78 -14.84 4.96 5.55
CA GLY A 78 -13.83 4.22 4.80
C GLY A 78 -13.95 4.42 3.30
N ILE A 79 -15.17 4.38 2.75
CA ILE A 79 -15.42 4.65 1.33
C ILE A 79 -15.01 6.09 0.96
N ALA A 80 -15.39 7.08 1.78
CA ALA A 80 -15.01 8.47 1.52
C ALA A 80 -13.50 8.67 1.57
N TYR A 81 -12.83 8.12 2.60
CA TYR A 81 -11.37 8.19 2.72
C TYR A 81 -10.66 7.50 1.56
N LEU A 82 -11.14 6.33 1.14
CA LEU A 82 -10.59 5.62 -0.02
C LEU A 82 -10.75 6.45 -1.29
N GLY A 83 -11.90 7.09 -1.51
CA GLY A 83 -12.12 8.01 -2.63
C GLY A 83 -11.12 9.16 -2.64
N ASP A 84 -10.93 9.83 -1.51
CA ASP A 84 -9.96 10.93 -1.39
C ASP A 84 -8.52 10.48 -1.74
N VAL A 85 -8.14 9.25 -1.35
CA VAL A 85 -6.82 8.68 -1.66
C VAL A 85 -6.70 8.24 -3.12
N ILE A 86 -7.78 7.77 -3.74
CA ILE A 86 -7.81 7.48 -5.19
C ILE A 86 -7.61 8.77 -5.98
N ASP A 87 -8.28 9.85 -5.60
CA ASP A 87 -8.13 11.16 -6.23
C ASP A 87 -6.69 11.68 -6.05
N GLU A 88 -6.11 11.58 -4.84
CA GLU A 88 -4.68 11.91 -4.58
C GLU A 88 -3.73 11.12 -5.49
N ALA A 89 -3.94 9.81 -5.59
CA ALA A 89 -3.10 8.94 -6.39
C ALA A 89 -3.23 9.25 -7.88
N GLN A 90 -4.44 9.49 -8.38
CA GLN A 90 -4.68 9.85 -9.76
C GLN A 90 -4.03 11.18 -10.12
N GLU A 91 -4.25 12.24 -9.34
CA GLU A 91 -3.65 13.55 -9.58
C GLU A 91 -2.12 13.45 -9.64
N MET A 92 -1.52 12.68 -8.73
CA MET A 92 -0.08 12.45 -8.72
C MET A 92 0.40 11.63 -9.93
N VAL A 93 -0.36 10.62 -10.36
CA VAL A 93 -0.03 9.82 -11.55
C VAL A 93 -0.06 10.69 -12.80
N ASP A 94 -1.16 11.41 -13.01
CA ASP A 94 -1.36 12.31 -14.14
C ASP A 94 -0.26 13.40 -14.21
N GLU A 95 0.21 13.89 -13.05
CA GLU A 95 1.28 14.90 -12.99
C GLU A 95 2.67 14.36 -13.33
N LEU A 96 3.04 13.16 -12.85
CA LEU A 96 4.42 12.67 -12.98
C LEU A 96 4.62 11.69 -14.15
N GLU A 97 3.57 11.18 -14.79
CA GLU A 97 3.70 10.18 -15.86
C GLU A 97 4.42 10.72 -17.10
N GLU A 98 4.41 12.03 -17.31
CA GLU A 98 5.12 12.70 -18.39
C GLU A 98 6.62 12.91 -18.09
N LEU A 99 7.04 12.71 -16.84
CA LEU A 99 8.40 12.96 -16.38
C LEU A 99 9.26 11.70 -16.43
N GLU A 100 10.54 11.88 -16.69
CA GLU A 100 11.51 10.81 -16.43
C GLU A 100 11.65 10.57 -14.92
N LEU A 101 12.02 9.35 -14.51
CA LEU A 101 12.05 8.97 -13.08
C LEU A 101 12.86 9.93 -12.20
N ASP A 102 14.04 10.35 -12.65
CA ASP A 102 14.90 11.27 -11.90
C ASP A 102 14.26 12.67 -11.75
N GLU A 103 13.48 13.11 -12.75
CA GLU A 103 12.76 14.38 -12.73
C GLU A 103 11.55 14.30 -11.78
N ALA A 104 10.79 13.20 -11.83
CA ALA A 104 9.69 12.95 -10.90
C ALA A 104 10.17 12.91 -9.43
N ILE A 105 11.31 12.26 -9.16
CA ILE A 105 11.91 12.24 -7.82
C ILE A 105 12.32 13.65 -7.38
N ALA A 106 12.92 14.44 -8.27
CA ALA A 106 13.32 15.81 -7.97
C ALA A 106 12.11 16.70 -7.64
N GLU A 107 11.04 16.61 -8.42
CA GLU A 107 9.77 17.33 -8.21
C GLU A 107 9.16 16.99 -6.85
N LEU A 108 9.06 15.70 -6.52
CA LEU A 108 8.54 15.24 -5.22
C LEU A 108 9.39 15.75 -4.04
N ARG A 109 10.72 15.74 -4.19
CA ARG A 109 11.65 16.27 -3.18
C ARG A 109 11.51 17.79 -3.00
N GLU A 110 11.36 18.54 -4.10
CA GLU A 110 11.16 19.99 -4.06
C GLU A 110 9.86 20.37 -3.34
N ARG A 111 8.81 19.57 -3.52
CA ARG A 111 7.52 19.72 -2.82
C ARG A 111 7.53 19.17 -1.38
N ASN A 112 8.66 18.62 -0.91
CA ASN A 112 8.81 17.98 0.40
C ASN A 112 7.76 16.88 0.65
N LEU A 113 7.45 16.11 -0.41
CA LEU A 113 6.53 14.97 -0.36
C LEU A 113 7.26 13.69 0.03
N ASP A 114 6.52 12.76 0.64
CA ASP A 114 7.05 11.45 1.03
C ASP A 114 7.17 10.54 -0.21
N LEU A 115 8.41 10.33 -0.68
CA LEU A 115 8.73 9.47 -1.82
C LEU A 115 8.21 8.04 -1.66
N MET A 116 8.22 7.50 -0.43
CA MET A 116 7.73 6.15 -0.17
C MET A 116 6.21 6.07 -0.36
N ARG A 117 5.48 7.05 0.19
CA ARG A 117 4.03 7.14 -0.02
C ARG A 117 3.71 7.33 -1.50
N ALA A 118 4.37 8.27 -2.17
CA ALA A 118 4.15 8.55 -3.59
C ALA A 118 4.35 7.29 -4.43
N ARG A 119 5.48 6.59 -4.25
CA ARG A 119 5.76 5.36 -4.98
C ARG A 119 4.75 4.25 -4.66
N PHE A 120 4.34 4.13 -3.41
CA PHE A 120 3.34 3.15 -3.01
C PHE A 120 1.99 3.47 -3.68
N LEU A 121 1.52 4.70 -3.61
CA LEU A 121 0.25 5.12 -4.21
C LEU A 121 0.24 4.89 -5.72
N TRP A 122 1.35 5.19 -6.41
CA TRP A 122 1.49 4.90 -7.84
C TRP A 122 1.26 3.42 -8.15
N GLY A 123 2.02 2.53 -7.51
CA GLY A 123 1.90 1.09 -7.75
C GLY A 123 0.56 0.51 -7.31
N TRP A 124 0.00 1.06 -6.23
CA TRP A 124 -1.31 0.66 -5.73
C TRP A 124 -2.45 1.06 -6.68
N TYR A 125 -2.38 2.28 -7.24
CA TYR A 125 -3.37 2.80 -8.19
C TYR A 125 -3.32 2.03 -9.52
N GLU A 126 -2.13 1.87 -10.10
CA GLU A 126 -1.89 1.16 -11.37
C GLU A 126 -2.05 -0.39 -11.27
N GLY A 127 -2.33 -0.90 -10.07
CA GLY A 127 -2.53 -2.35 -9.84
C GLY A 127 -1.25 -3.18 -9.83
N GLU A 128 -0.07 -2.55 -9.68
CA GLU A 128 1.22 -3.23 -9.54
C GLU A 128 1.22 -4.22 -8.35
N PHE A 129 0.50 -3.87 -7.27
CA PHE A 129 0.43 -4.67 -6.04
C PHE A 129 -0.79 -5.62 -5.99
N ASP A 130 -1.50 -5.80 -7.11
CA ASP A 130 -2.63 -6.73 -7.16
C ASP A 130 -2.18 -8.20 -7.19
N ASP A 131 -0.97 -8.46 -7.70
CA ASP A 131 -0.27 -9.74 -7.62
C ASP A 131 1.15 -9.54 -7.07
N LEU A 132 1.31 -9.71 -5.76
CA LEU A 132 2.58 -9.52 -5.06
C LEU A 132 3.62 -10.61 -5.38
N VAL A 133 3.21 -11.76 -5.90
CA VAL A 133 4.15 -12.78 -6.39
C VAL A 133 4.74 -12.30 -7.72
N LEU A 134 3.89 -11.85 -8.63
CA LEU A 134 4.34 -11.29 -9.91
C LEU A 134 5.17 -10.02 -9.73
N PHE A 135 4.84 -9.16 -8.77
CA PHE A 135 5.66 -8.00 -8.39
C PHE A 135 7.10 -8.41 -8.05
N GLN A 136 7.25 -9.41 -7.17
CA GLN A 136 8.57 -9.94 -6.77
C GLN A 136 9.33 -10.51 -7.96
N GLU A 137 8.66 -11.31 -8.80
CA GLU A 137 9.27 -11.92 -9.98
C GLU A 137 9.76 -10.86 -10.98
N ARG A 138 8.97 -9.82 -11.24
CA ARG A 138 9.34 -8.70 -12.13
C ARG A 138 10.55 -7.92 -11.62
N ARG A 139 10.70 -7.82 -10.29
CA ARG A 139 11.85 -7.17 -9.63
C ARG A 139 13.05 -8.09 -9.42
N GLY A 140 12.94 -9.37 -9.78
CA GLY A 140 14.02 -10.35 -9.58
C GLY A 140 14.31 -10.64 -8.11
N VAL A 141 13.32 -10.48 -7.23
CA VAL A 141 13.43 -10.82 -5.80
C VAL A 141 13.63 -12.33 -5.65
N ASN A 142 14.60 -12.74 -4.84
CA ASN A 142 14.92 -14.15 -4.63
C ASN A 142 15.38 -14.42 -3.17
N PRO A 143 14.71 -15.31 -2.41
CA PRO A 143 13.56 -16.12 -2.80
C PRO A 143 12.27 -15.31 -2.95
N VAL A 144 11.35 -15.77 -3.80
CA VAL A 144 10.00 -15.22 -3.90
C VAL A 144 9.17 -15.72 -2.71
N GLU A 145 8.67 -14.80 -1.90
CA GLU A 145 7.74 -15.10 -0.81
C GLU A 145 6.33 -15.30 -1.36
N ARG A 146 5.80 -16.52 -1.18
CA ARG A 146 4.46 -16.90 -1.64
C ARG A 146 3.38 -16.55 -0.63
N MET A 147 3.74 -16.42 0.64
CA MET A 147 2.88 -15.89 1.69
C MET A 147 2.81 -14.37 1.56
N TRP A 148 2.10 -13.90 0.53
CA TRP A 148 2.10 -12.51 0.10
C TRP A 148 1.71 -11.52 1.21
N ALA A 149 0.85 -11.90 2.16
CA ALA A 149 0.44 -11.03 3.26
C ALA A 149 1.61 -10.75 4.22
N PHE A 150 2.47 -11.75 4.45
CA PHE A 150 3.70 -11.58 5.21
C PHE A 150 4.68 -10.69 4.46
N TYR A 151 4.78 -10.86 3.14
CA TYR A 151 5.63 -10.01 2.31
C TYR A 151 5.16 -8.54 2.33
N LEU A 152 3.87 -8.28 2.09
CA LEU A 152 3.27 -6.94 2.09
C LEU A 152 3.52 -6.18 3.41
N ALA A 153 3.42 -6.88 4.54
CA ALA A 153 3.65 -6.31 5.88
C ALA A 153 5.13 -6.24 6.28
N SER A 154 6.06 -6.75 5.46
CA SER A 154 7.48 -6.86 5.81
C SER A 154 8.30 -5.64 5.39
N ASP A 155 9.44 -5.44 6.06
CA ASP A 155 10.49 -4.51 5.64
C ASP A 155 10.98 -4.76 4.21
N ASP A 156 10.94 -6.01 3.75
CA ASP A 156 11.48 -6.40 2.45
C ASP A 156 10.64 -5.80 1.32
N PHE A 157 9.31 -5.79 1.43
CA PHE A 157 8.45 -5.11 0.45
C PHE A 157 8.78 -3.62 0.33
N PHE A 158 8.86 -2.90 1.46
CA PHE A 158 9.18 -1.48 1.45
C PHE A 158 10.63 -1.20 1.02
N ARG A 159 11.57 -2.10 1.32
CA ARG A 159 12.94 -1.99 0.83
C ARG A 159 13.00 -2.17 -0.69
N GLU A 160 12.20 -3.08 -1.24
CA GLU A 160 12.12 -3.25 -2.70
C GLU A 160 11.54 -2.01 -3.37
N LEU A 161 10.50 -1.39 -2.81
CA LEU A 161 9.99 -0.10 -3.32
C LEU A 161 11.02 1.02 -3.24
N ALA A 162 11.78 1.06 -2.14
CA ALA A 162 12.77 2.11 -1.93
C ALA A 162 13.87 2.15 -3.00
N LYS A 163 14.16 1.03 -3.66
CA LYS A 163 15.17 0.95 -4.73
C LYS A 163 14.88 1.90 -5.90
N ASP A 164 13.62 2.30 -6.09
CA ASP A 164 13.22 3.16 -7.20
C ASP A 164 13.64 4.62 -6.99
N PHE A 165 14.04 5.01 -5.78
CA PHE A 165 14.39 6.39 -5.42
C PHE A 165 15.56 6.52 -4.43
N SER A 166 16.30 5.42 -4.23
CA SER A 166 17.49 5.34 -3.36
C SER A 166 18.78 5.63 -4.11
#